data_AF-A0A462UF82-F1
#
_entry.id   AF-A0A462UF82-F1
#
_cell.length_a   1.000
_cell.length_b   1.000
_cell.length_c   1.000
_cell.angle_alpha   90.00
_cell.angle_beta   90.00
_cell.angle_gamma   90.00
#
_symmetry.space_group_name_H-M   'P 1'
#
loop_
_entity.id
_entity.type
_entity.pdbx_description
1 polymer ?
#
loop_
_entity_poly.entity_id
_entity_poly.type
_entity_poly.pdbx_seq_one_letter_code
_entity_poly.pdbx_strand_id
1 'polypeptide(L)'
;MDKQRQLLLKLENLDDAFNRKRRQLDEAMDDASQEKWRFNQELENLSEQIRYIYQKRDYDASEDLPKAYHLISSIQEEGEWMVKKTVTHLENESEEHQTLYKKQVTAYEEELHQLKKERD
;
A
#
# COMPACT_ATOMS: atom_id res chain seq x y z
N MET A 1 15.90 -38.38 -3.06
CA MET A 1 16.04 -37.02 -3.63
C MET A 1 17.29 -36.42 -3.01
N ASP A 2 18.23 -35.97 -3.83
CA ASP A 2 19.47 -35.34 -3.38
C ASP A 2 19.14 -34.11 -2.51
N LYS A 3 19.76 -33.99 -1.33
CA LYS A 3 19.53 -32.91 -0.36
C LYS A 3 19.85 -31.54 -0.98
N GLN A 4 20.83 -31.49 -1.88
CA GLN A 4 21.13 -30.31 -2.68
C GLN A 4 19.95 -29.89 -3.57
N ARG A 5 19.33 -30.86 -4.26
CA ARG A 5 18.17 -30.61 -5.13
C ARG A 5 16.96 -30.12 -4.34
N GLN A 6 16.76 -30.60 -3.11
CA GLN A 6 15.70 -30.11 -2.23
C GLN A 6 15.92 -28.65 -1.81
N LEU A 7 17.15 -28.25 -1.50
CA LEU A 7 17.47 -26.86 -1.14
C LEU A 7 17.29 -25.90 -2.32
N LEU A 8 17.70 -26.30 -3.52
CA LEU A 8 17.46 -25.51 -4.73
C LEU A 8 15.97 -25.30 -5.00
N LEU A 9 15.15 -26.35 -4.83
CA LEU A 9 13.69 -26.23 -4.94
C LEU A 9 13.10 -25.32 -3.85
N LYS A 10 13.66 -25.31 -2.64
CA LYS A 10 13.21 -24.39 -1.58
C LYS A 10 13.54 -22.94 -1.91
N LEU A 11 14.72 -22.66 -2.46
CA LEU A 11 15.11 -21.33 -2.95
C LEU A 11 14.18 -20.85 -4.06
N GLU A 12 13.93 -21.68 -5.06
CA GLU A 12 13.01 -21.33 -6.17
C GLU A 12 11.59 -21.02 -5.66
N ASN A 13 11.06 -21.86 -4.76
CA ASN A 13 9.75 -21.60 -4.15
C ASN A 13 9.74 -20.34 -3.28
N LEU A 14 10.85 -20.04 -2.60
CA LEU A 14 11.00 -18.83 -1.79
C LEU A 14 10.99 -17.58 -2.68
N ASP A 15 11.72 -17.61 -3.79
CA ASP A 15 11.75 -16.51 -4.77
C ASP A 15 10.36 -16.27 -5.38
N ASP A 16 9.66 -17.34 -5.74
CA ASP A 16 8.30 -17.27 -6.26
C ASP A 16 7.33 -16.67 -5.23
N ALA A 17 7.37 -17.16 -3.99
CA ALA A 17 6.52 -16.65 -2.92
C ALA A 17 6.83 -15.17 -2.63
N PHE A 18 8.12 -14.82 -2.61
CA PHE A 18 8.57 -13.46 -2.38
C PHE A 18 8.05 -12.51 -3.46
N ASN A 19 8.22 -12.88 -4.73
CA ASN A 19 7.79 -12.08 -5.86
C ASN A 19 6.27 -11.91 -5.91
N ARG A 20 5.50 -12.95 -5.58
CA ARG A 20 4.03 -12.87 -5.51
C ARG A 20 3.60 -11.89 -4.43
N LYS A 21 4.14 -12.00 -3.22
CA LYS A 21 3.77 -11.12 -2.11
C LYS A 21 4.21 -9.68 -2.37
N ARG A 22 5.38 -9.46 -2.98
CA ARG A 22 5.82 -8.12 -3.40
C ARG A 22 4.83 -7.49 -4.38
N ARG A 23 4.44 -8.20 -5.44
CA ARG A 23 3.43 -7.69 -6.40
C ARG A 23 2.11 -7.34 -5.71
N GLN A 24 1.64 -8.17 -4.78
CA GLN A 24 0.42 -7.89 -4.03
C GLN A 24 0.51 -6.62 -3.18
N LEU A 25 1.68 -6.36 -2.56
CA LEU A 25 1.90 -5.14 -1.80
C LEU A 25 1.98 -3.92 -2.71
N ASP A 26 2.67 -4.03 -3.84
CA ASP A 26 2.75 -2.97 -4.86
C ASP A 26 1.35 -2.63 -5.40
N GLU A 27 0.56 -3.63 -5.77
CA GLU A 27 -0.83 -3.48 -6.21
C GLU A 27 -1.69 -2.80 -5.14
N ALA A 28 -1.56 -3.20 -3.87
CA ALA A 28 -2.31 -2.59 -2.77
C ALA A 28 -1.94 -1.12 -2.52
N MET A 29 -0.66 -0.75 -2.70
CA MET A 29 -0.21 0.64 -2.60
C MET A 29 -0.71 1.50 -3.75
N ASP A 30 -0.71 0.96 -4.97
CA ASP A 30 -1.28 1.60 -6.15
C ASP A 30 -2.80 1.80 -6.00
N ASP A 31 -3.52 0.78 -5.52
CA ASP A 31 -4.97 0.86 -5.26
C ASP A 31 -5.29 1.95 -4.23
N ALA A 32 -4.53 2.02 -3.12
CA ALA A 32 -4.70 3.07 -2.12
C ALA A 32 -4.49 4.49 -2.71
N SER A 33 -3.55 4.63 -3.64
CA SER A 33 -3.28 5.90 -4.32
C SER A 33 -4.40 6.27 -5.31
N GLN A 34 -4.93 5.28 -6.04
CA GLN A 34 -6.05 5.46 -6.95
C GLN A 34 -7.34 5.85 -6.22
N GLU A 35 -7.65 5.17 -5.11
CA GLU A 35 -8.82 5.48 -4.29
C GLU A 35 -8.72 6.87 -3.67
N LYS A 36 -7.53 7.30 -3.22
CA LYS A 36 -7.29 8.69 -2.80
C LYS A 36 -7.64 9.68 -3.91
N TRP A 37 -7.19 9.41 -5.13
CA TRP A 37 -7.43 10.30 -6.26
C TRP A 37 -8.93 10.38 -6.60
N ARG A 38 -9.63 9.25 -6.65
CA ARG A 38 -11.09 9.20 -6.88
C ARG A 38 -11.86 9.96 -5.82
N PHE A 39 -11.53 9.73 -4.55
CA PHE A 39 -12.14 10.41 -3.42
C PHE A 39 -11.97 11.93 -3.50
N ASN A 40 -10.77 12.42 -3.82
CA ASN A 40 -10.52 13.85 -3.99
C ASN A 40 -11.33 14.45 -5.15
N GLN A 41 -11.50 13.72 -6.26
CA GLN A 41 -12.36 14.15 -7.36
C GLN A 41 -13.84 14.23 -6.95
N GLU A 42 -14.32 13.29 -6.14
CA GLU A 42 -15.69 13.33 -5.61
C GLU A 42 -15.91 14.52 -4.67
N LEU A 43 -14.93 14.84 -3.82
CA LEU A 43 -14.97 16.02 -2.94
C LEU A 43 -14.94 17.34 -3.72
N GLU A 44 -14.16 17.42 -4.79
CA GLU A 44 -14.13 18.59 -5.67
C GLU A 44 -15.51 18.82 -6.33
N ASN A 45 -16.10 17.76 -6.90
CA ASN A 45 -17.44 17.82 -7.48
C ASN A 45 -18.51 18.21 -6.43
N LEU A 46 -18.44 17.66 -5.21
CA LEU A 46 -19.33 18.04 -4.12
C LEU A 46 -19.21 19.54 -3.79
N SER A 47 -17.97 20.05 -3.74
CA SER A 47 -17.71 21.47 -3.47
C SER A 47 -18.33 22.38 -4.54
N GLU A 48 -18.20 21.99 -5.82
CA GLU A 48 -18.82 22.72 -6.93
C GLU A 48 -20.34 22.71 -6.86
N GLN A 49 -20.94 21.57 -6.55
CA GLN A 49 -22.39 21.45 -6.40
C GLN A 49 -22.93 22.33 -5.26
N ILE A 50 -22.24 22.34 -4.12
CA ILE A 50 -22.58 23.22 -3.00
C ILE A 50 -22.50 24.68 -3.45
N ARG A 51 -21.40 25.10 -4.05
CA ARG A 51 -21.24 26.47 -4.57
C ARG A 51 -22.38 26.87 -5.51
N TYR A 52 -22.74 25.99 -6.44
CA TYR A 52 -23.81 26.23 -7.41
C TYR A 52 -25.18 26.39 -6.75
N ILE A 53 -25.51 25.54 -5.76
CA ILE A 53 -26.77 25.63 -5.01
C ILE A 53 -26.89 26.98 -4.29
N TYR A 54 -25.83 27.40 -3.61
CA TYR A 54 -25.82 28.68 -2.89
C TYR A 54 -25.95 29.88 -3.84
N GLN A 55 -25.28 29.85 -4.99
CA GLN A 55 -25.37 30.92 -6.00
C GLN A 55 -26.75 31.04 -6.64
N LYS A 56 -27.51 29.94 -6.80
CA LYS A 56 -28.80 29.95 -7.50
C LYS A 56 -30.01 30.26 -6.64
N ARG A 57 -29.93 30.06 -5.32
CA ARG A 57 -31.10 30.12 -4.45
C ARG A 57 -31.29 31.44 -3.70
N ASP A 58 -30.45 32.46 -3.94
CA ASP A 58 -30.34 33.65 -3.06
C ASP A 58 -30.40 33.19 -1.60
N TYR A 59 -29.62 32.14 -1.30
CA TYR A 59 -29.73 31.43 -0.03
C TYR A 59 -29.15 32.33 1.06
N ASP A 60 -30.03 32.96 1.84
CA ASP A 60 -29.70 33.99 2.84
C ASP A 60 -28.94 33.44 4.08
N ALA A 61 -28.63 32.14 4.09
CA ALA A 61 -27.89 31.50 5.17
C ALA A 61 -26.36 31.66 4.95
N SER A 62 -25.87 32.87 5.24
CA SER A 62 -24.45 33.23 5.19
C SER A 62 -23.53 32.31 6.03
N GLU A 63 -24.04 31.67 7.08
CA GLU A 63 -23.22 30.84 7.99
C GLU A 63 -23.06 29.38 7.54
N ASP A 64 -23.95 28.87 6.68
CA ASP A 64 -23.98 27.43 6.38
C ASP A 64 -22.99 27.04 5.27
N LEU A 65 -22.63 27.98 4.39
CA LEU A 65 -21.64 27.75 3.34
C LEU A 65 -20.22 27.59 3.90
N PRO A 66 -19.71 28.48 4.78
CA PRO A 66 -18.42 28.25 5.43
C PRO A 66 -18.37 26.95 6.22
N LYS A 67 -19.45 26.58 6.93
CA LYS A 67 -19.53 25.30 7.66
C LYS A 67 -19.41 24.11 6.72
N ALA A 68 -20.06 24.16 5.55
CA ALA A 68 -19.95 23.10 4.55
C ALA A 68 -18.52 22.95 3.99
N TYR A 69 -17.85 24.07 3.68
CA TYR A 69 -16.45 24.02 3.24
C TYR A 69 -15.49 23.56 4.33
N HIS A 70 -15.69 23.96 5.59
CA HIS A 70 -14.92 23.45 6.70
C HIS A 70 -15.07 21.93 6.84
N LEU A 71 -16.31 21.42 6.73
CA LEU A 71 -16.56 19.98 6.76
C LEU A 71 -15.85 19.25 5.63
N ILE A 72 -15.91 19.77 4.39
CA ILE A 72 -15.20 19.18 3.25
C ILE A 72 -13.68 19.15 3.50
N SER A 73 -13.11 20.24 4.01
CA SER A 73 -11.68 20.31 4.36
C SER A 73 -11.31 19.28 5.42
N SER A 74 -12.11 19.14 6.48
CA SER A 74 -11.89 18.13 7.52
C SER A 74 -11.96 16.71 6.96
N ILE A 75 -12.94 16.42 6.11
CA ILE A 75 -13.07 15.12 5.45
C ILE A 75 -11.86 14.83 4.55
N GLN A 76 -11.37 15.84 3.81
CA GLN A 76 -10.18 15.70 2.98
C GLN A 76 -8.94 15.39 3.83
N GLU A 77 -8.72 16.13 4.92
CA GLU A 77 -7.59 15.93 5.84
C GLU A 77 -7.62 14.53 6.47
N GLU A 78 -8.80 14.08 6.92
CA GLU A 78 -8.99 12.73 7.45
C GLU A 78 -8.70 11.66 6.40
N GLY A 79 -9.19 11.84 5.17
CA GLY A 79 -8.91 10.94 4.04
C GLY A 79 -7.42 10.86 3.71
N GLU A 80 -6.73 12.00 3.64
CA GLU A 80 -5.29 12.06 3.42
C GLU A 80 -4.51 11.34 4.52
N TRP A 81 -4.91 11.55 5.78
CA TRP A 81 -4.30 10.87 6.92
C TRP A 81 -4.50 9.36 6.87
N MET A 82 -5.71 8.89 6.54
CA MET A 82 -6.01 7.46 6.42
C MET A 82 -5.17 6.81 5.32
N VAL A 83 -5.09 7.42 4.14
CA VAL A 83 -4.28 6.90 3.03
C VAL A 83 -2.82 6.83 3.44
N LYS A 84 -2.29 7.91 4.05
CA LYS A 84 -0.91 7.93 4.53
C LYS A 84 -0.64 6.80 5.53
N LYS A 85 -1.53 6.58 6.50
CA LYS A 85 -1.40 5.51 7.49
C LYS A 85 -1.39 4.13 6.82
N THR A 86 -2.26 3.90 5.85
CA THR A 86 -2.34 2.63 5.12
C THR A 86 -1.09 2.39 4.27
N VAL A 87 -0.63 3.39 3.52
CA VAL A 87 0.59 3.28 2.70
C VAL A 87 1.80 3.01 3.59
N THR A 88 1.99 3.75 4.68
CA THR A 88 3.08 3.50 5.62
C THR A 88 3.02 2.09 6.23
N HIS A 89 1.83 1.56 6.49
CA HIS A 89 1.71 0.18 6.95
C HIS A 89 2.17 -0.84 5.89
N LEU A 90 1.77 -0.65 4.63
CA LEU A 90 2.18 -1.50 3.51
C LEU A 90 3.69 -1.41 3.23
N GLU A 91 4.27 -0.21 3.33
CA GLU A 91 5.73 0.00 3.23
C GLU A 91 6.48 -0.78 4.29
N ASN A 92 6.04 -0.68 5.56
CA ASN A 92 6.64 -1.44 6.66
C ASN A 92 6.52 -2.96 6.42
N GLU A 93 5.37 -3.45 5.97
CA GLU A 93 5.18 -4.87 5.64
C GLU A 93 6.11 -5.32 4.50
N SER A 94 6.33 -4.46 3.49
CA SER A 94 7.26 -4.72 2.39
C SER A 94 8.70 -4.81 2.88
N GLU A 95 9.14 -3.90 3.75
CA GLU A 95 10.48 -3.92 4.35
C GLU A 95 10.72 -5.16 5.23
N GLU A 96 9.74 -5.53 6.06
CA GLU A 96 9.79 -6.74 6.88
C GLU A 96 9.90 -7.98 6.00
N HIS A 97 9.06 -8.08 4.98
CA HIS A 97 9.05 -9.20 4.05
C HIS A 97 10.36 -9.31 3.26
N GLN A 98 10.93 -8.19 2.82
CA GLN A 98 12.24 -8.11 2.17
C GLN A 98 13.37 -8.58 3.10
N THR A 99 13.28 -8.25 4.38
CA THR A 99 14.26 -8.65 5.40
C THR A 99 14.19 -10.14 5.69
N LEU A 100 12.99 -10.68 5.83
CA LEU A 100 12.76 -12.12 6.04
C LEU A 100 13.24 -12.94 4.87
N TYR A 101 12.94 -12.51 3.64
CA TYR A 101 13.43 -13.15 2.42
C TYR A 101 14.96 -13.22 2.40
N LYS A 102 15.65 -12.09 2.61
CA LYS A 102 17.13 -12.07 2.63
C LYS A 102 17.71 -13.04 3.66
N LYS A 103 17.14 -13.07 4.88
CA LYS A 103 17.57 -14.01 5.93
C LYS A 103 17.43 -15.47 5.50
N GLN A 104 16.31 -15.82 4.87
CA GLN A 104 16.06 -17.19 4.43
C GLN A 104 16.95 -17.61 3.24
N VAL A 105 17.18 -16.69 2.28
CA VAL A 105 18.13 -16.92 1.18
C VAL A 105 19.52 -17.20 1.72
N THR A 106 20.03 -16.35 2.61
CA THR A 106 21.36 -16.56 3.21
C THR A 106 21.45 -17.90 3.95
N ALA A 107 20.42 -18.29 4.70
CA ALA A 107 20.41 -19.58 5.39
C ALA A 107 20.50 -20.77 4.41
N TYR A 108 19.74 -20.74 3.30
CA TYR A 108 19.81 -21.81 2.30
C TYR A 108 21.12 -21.82 1.52
N GLU A 109 21.71 -20.66 1.24
CA GLU A 109 23.03 -20.56 0.61
C GLU A 109 24.13 -21.13 1.51
N GLU A 110 24.08 -20.85 2.81
CA GLU A 110 24.99 -21.43 3.81
C GLU A 110 24.84 -22.95 3.88
N GLU A 111 23.62 -23.48 3.93
CA GLU A 111 23.37 -24.93 3.91
C GLU A 111 23.92 -25.59 2.64
N LEU A 112 23.75 -24.94 1.47
CA LEU A 112 24.31 -25.42 0.21
C LEU A 112 25.84 -25.41 0.22
N HIS A 113 26.46 -24.39 0.81
CA HIS A 113 27.91 -24.31 0.94
C HIS A 113 28.45 -25.44 1.84
N GLN A 114 27.80 -25.72 2.97
CA GLN A 114 28.21 -26.82 3.85
C GLN A 114 28.10 -28.18 3.14
N LEU A 115 27.01 -28.42 2.40
CA LEU A 115 26.85 -29.67 1.65
C LEU A 115 27.90 -29.88 0.58
N LYS A 116 28.37 -28.81 -0.08
CA LYS A 116 29.48 -28.90 -1.04
C LYS A 116 30.78 -29.30 -0.33
N LYS A 117 31.07 -28.65 0.80
CA LYS A 117 32.26 -28.93 1.61
C LYS A 117 32.28 -30.34 2.19
N GLU A 118 31.12 -30.90 2.55
CA GLU A 118 31.01 -32.29 3.03
C GLU A 118 31.18 -33.33 1.91
N ARG A 119 31.08 -32.91 0.64
CA ARG A 119 31.19 -33.78 -0.54
C ARG A 119 32.60 -33.83 -1.13
N ASP A 120 33.44 -32.84 -0.79
CA ASP A 120 34.86 -32.73 -1.15
C ASP A 120 35.76 -33.42 -0.11
#